data_AF-A0A964YGL6-F1
#
_entry.id   AF-A0A964YGL6-F1
#
_cell.length_a   1.000
_cell.length_b   1.000
_cell.length_c   1.000
_cell.angle_alpha   90.00
_cell.angle_beta   90.00
_cell.angle_gamma   90.00
#
_symmetry.space_group_name_H-M   'P 1'
#
loop_
_entity.id
_entity.type
_entity.pdbx_description
1 polymer ?
#
loop_
_entity_poly.entity_id
_entity_poly.type
_entity_poly.pdbx_seq_one_letter_code
_entity_poly.pdbx_strand_id
1 'polypeptide(L)'
;MFGIDITLIDPSELYTPIFSHFFIIAMFSAANIQQYRNNKKRKFEIQLEESHKRDVEISEKIMEAQEHERSTIGKNIHDQVGGLLSAMKIKMQTLKMKRNDPSLNSEMDQFIEILDQCSNELHGIVDDLVPPEFEHQDFSDILFNRIRMIESATQIEIHYNPTPIGIDQQTGVKLYRIISELITNAFKHAKCTVINISILKDKEILHINFSDNGIGLDMLKIKKKHGINNIYSRIKFMNGTIDTRSVPGKTSFYIQIPL
;
A
#
# COMPACT_ATOMS: atom_id res chain seq x y z
N MET A 1 73.83 -57.35 -48.97
CA MET A 1 73.32 -57.62 -47.61
C MET A 1 72.91 -56.27 -47.04
N PHE A 2 71.66 -55.87 -47.25
CA PHE A 2 71.13 -54.59 -46.77
C PHE A 2 70.70 -54.78 -45.32
N GLY A 3 71.48 -54.25 -44.38
CA GLY A 3 71.09 -54.22 -42.97
C GLY A 3 69.93 -53.25 -42.81
N ILE A 4 68.76 -53.77 -42.46
CA ILE A 4 67.62 -52.95 -42.04
C ILE A 4 67.96 -52.47 -40.64
N ASP A 5 68.29 -51.19 -40.50
CA ASP A 5 68.50 -50.55 -39.21
C ASP A 5 67.12 -50.33 -38.59
N ILE A 6 66.70 -51.25 -37.73
CA ILE A 6 65.44 -51.13 -36.97
C ILE A 6 65.75 -50.20 -35.81
N THR A 7 65.67 -48.89 -36.05
CA THR A 7 65.65 -47.90 -34.97
C THR A 7 64.43 -48.18 -34.08
N LEU A 8 64.68 -48.68 -32.87
CA LEU A 8 63.67 -48.85 -31.82
C LEU A 8 63.10 -47.46 -31.51
N ILE A 9 61.89 -47.18 -31.99
CA ILE A 9 61.14 -45.96 -31.65
C ILE A 9 60.94 -45.98 -30.13
N ASP A 10 61.38 -44.93 -29.44
CA ASP A 10 61.22 -44.81 -28.00
C ASP A 10 59.71 -44.86 -27.68
N PRO A 11 59.23 -45.79 -26.84
CA PRO A 11 57.81 -45.90 -26.51
C PRO A 11 57.20 -44.57 -26.05
N SER A 12 58.00 -43.69 -25.43
CA SER A 12 57.56 -42.36 -24.98
C SER A 12 57.13 -41.42 -26.11
N GLU A 13 57.69 -41.56 -27.33
CA GLU A 13 57.28 -40.79 -28.51
C GLU A 13 55.87 -41.18 -29.00
N LEU A 14 55.41 -42.40 -28.69
CA LEU A 14 54.08 -42.88 -29.05
C LEU A 14 53.02 -42.52 -28.00
N TYR A 15 53.37 -42.51 -26.71
CA TYR A 15 52.40 -42.24 -25.63
C TYR A 15 52.03 -40.76 -25.48
N THR A 16 52.99 -39.83 -25.66
CA THR A 16 52.76 -38.39 -25.50
C THR A 16 51.64 -37.82 -26.38
N PRO A 17 51.56 -38.11 -27.71
CA PRO A 17 50.44 -37.64 -28.54
C PRO A 17 49.10 -38.25 -28.15
N ILE A 18 49.06 -39.53 -27.73
CA ILE A 18 47.82 -40.19 -27.29
C ILE A 18 47.26 -39.53 -26.03
N PHE A 19 48.11 -39.31 -25.02
CA PHE A 19 47.72 -38.60 -23.80
C PHE A 19 47.25 -37.17 -24.08
N SER A 20 47.92 -36.45 -24.98
CA SER A 20 47.53 -35.10 -25.38
C SER A 20 46.13 -35.07 -26.02
N HIS A 21 45.82 -36.07 -26.86
CA HIS A 21 44.50 -36.20 -27.49
C HIS A 21 43.39 -36.46 -26.47
N PHE A 22 43.61 -37.39 -25.54
CA PHE A 22 42.66 -37.66 -24.46
C PHE A 22 42.46 -36.44 -23.55
N PHE A 23 43.53 -35.69 -23.27
CA PHE A 23 43.44 -34.47 -22.48
C PHE A 23 42.59 -33.39 -23.17
N ILE A 24 42.78 -33.19 -24.48
CA ILE A 24 41.96 -32.24 -25.26
C ILE A 24 40.48 -32.66 -25.25
N ILE A 25 40.18 -33.95 -25.44
CA ILE A 25 38.80 -34.46 -25.38
C ILE A 25 38.20 -34.28 -23.98
N ALA A 26 38.97 -34.53 -22.92
CA ALA A 26 38.54 -34.31 -21.55
C ALA A 26 38.25 -32.83 -21.28
N MET A 27 39.11 -31.91 -21.76
CA MET A 27 38.85 -30.47 -21.64
C MET A 27 37.63 -30.03 -22.43
N PHE A 28 37.45 -30.52 -23.66
CA PHE A 28 36.29 -30.21 -24.49
C PHE A 28 34.98 -30.71 -23.86
N SER A 29 34.98 -31.94 -23.34
CA SER A 29 33.80 -32.51 -22.66
C SER A 29 33.49 -31.77 -21.36
N ALA A 30 34.50 -31.43 -20.55
CA ALA A 30 34.34 -30.61 -19.36
C ALA A 30 33.76 -29.22 -19.68
N ALA A 31 34.27 -28.57 -20.74
CA ALA A 31 33.75 -27.28 -21.21
C ALA A 31 32.28 -27.35 -21.65
N ASN A 32 31.90 -28.39 -22.40
CA ASN A 32 30.51 -28.62 -22.80
C ASN A 32 29.59 -28.87 -21.60
N ILE A 33 30.03 -29.69 -20.63
CA ILE A 33 29.28 -29.94 -19.39
C ILE A 33 29.11 -28.65 -18.60
N GLN A 34 30.16 -27.84 -18.48
CA GLN A 34 30.10 -26.56 -17.78
C GLN A 34 29.13 -25.60 -18.48
N GLN A 35 29.19 -25.52 -19.81
CA GLN A 35 28.28 -24.69 -20.60
C GLN A 35 26.82 -25.14 -20.46
N TYR A 36 26.56 -26.44 -20.48
CA TYR A 36 25.24 -27.01 -20.24
C TYR A 36 24.70 -26.64 -18.85
N ARG A 37 25.53 -26.76 -17.80
CA ARG A 37 25.16 -26.38 -16.43
C ARG A 37 24.84 -24.89 -16.33
N ASN A 38 25.67 -24.03 -16.93
CA ASN A 38 25.46 -22.58 -16.97
C ASN A 38 24.15 -22.23 -17.69
N ASN A 39 23.88 -22.85 -18.83
CA ASN A 39 22.63 -22.65 -19.59
C ASN A 39 21.40 -23.10 -18.80
N LYS A 40 21.48 -24.24 -18.11
CA LYS A 40 20.39 -24.73 -17.24
C LYS A 40 20.15 -23.79 -16.07
N LYS A 41 21.21 -23.28 -15.44
CA LYS A 41 21.11 -22.30 -14.34
C LYS A 41 20.46 -21.01 -14.82
N ARG A 42 20.91 -20.47 -15.95
CA ARG A 42 20.34 -19.25 -16.56
C ARG A 42 18.86 -19.42 -16.90
N LYS A 43 18.46 -20.57 -17.44
CA LYS A 43 17.03 -20.86 -17.70
C LYS A 43 16.21 -20.87 -16.41
N PHE A 44 16.74 -21.45 -15.32
CA PHE A 44 16.07 -21.46 -14.03
C PHE A 44 15.97 -20.05 -13.42
N GLU A 45 17.04 -19.25 -13.51
CA GLU A 45 17.05 -17.84 -13.08
C GLU A 45 16.00 -17.01 -13.84
N ILE A 46 15.90 -17.16 -15.16
CA ILE A 46 14.87 -16.50 -15.98
C ILE A 46 13.46 -16.95 -15.57
N GLN A 47 13.22 -18.26 -15.41
CA GLN A 47 11.91 -18.78 -14.98
C GLN A 47 11.51 -18.26 -13.58
N LEU A 48 12.48 -18.16 -12.67
CA LEU A 48 12.24 -17.62 -11.34
C LEU A 48 11.89 -16.13 -11.41
N GLU A 49 12.60 -15.35 -12.23
CA GLU A 49 12.28 -13.94 -12.46
C GLU A 49 10.90 -13.75 -13.10
N GLU A 50 10.54 -14.55 -14.10
CA GLU A 50 9.21 -14.55 -14.73
C GLU A 50 8.11 -14.97 -13.75
N SER A 51 8.38 -15.93 -12.85
CA SER A 51 7.43 -16.28 -11.78
C SER A 51 7.24 -15.13 -10.82
N HIS A 52 8.33 -14.51 -10.35
CA HIS A 52 8.25 -13.36 -9.45
C HIS A 52 7.53 -12.18 -10.07
N LYS A 53 7.76 -11.88 -11.36
CA LYS A 53 7.02 -10.84 -12.08
C LYS A 53 5.53 -11.13 -12.12
N ARG A 54 5.15 -12.37 -12.44
CA ARG A 54 3.73 -12.79 -12.41
C ARG A 54 3.11 -12.69 -11.03
N ASP A 55 3.82 -13.08 -9.98
CA ASP A 55 3.33 -12.99 -8.60
C ASP A 55 3.08 -11.53 -8.20
N VAL A 56 3.98 -10.62 -8.58
CA VAL A 56 3.81 -9.17 -8.38
C VAL A 56 2.60 -8.65 -9.15
N GLU A 57 2.49 -8.95 -10.45
CA GLU A 57 1.35 -8.52 -11.28
C GLU A 57 0.00 -9.03 -10.76
N ILE A 58 -0.06 -10.28 -10.28
CA ILE A 58 -1.27 -10.85 -9.68
C ILE A 58 -1.60 -10.10 -8.38
N SER A 59 -0.61 -9.86 -7.52
CA SER A 59 -0.81 -9.14 -6.27
C SER A 59 -1.30 -7.70 -6.52
N GLU A 60 -0.80 -7.03 -7.56
CA GLU A 60 -1.23 -5.70 -7.98
C GLU A 60 -2.69 -5.71 -8.43
N LYS A 61 -3.08 -6.64 -9.30
CA LYS A 61 -4.47 -6.79 -9.75
C LYS A 61 -5.45 -7.11 -8.62
N ILE A 62 -5.05 -7.97 -7.68
CA ILE A 62 -5.87 -8.26 -6.50
C ILE A 62 -6.05 -7.00 -5.66
N MET A 63 -4.99 -6.22 -5.48
CA MET A 63 -5.06 -4.97 -4.72
C MET A 63 -5.99 -3.96 -5.40
N GLU A 64 -5.87 -3.76 -6.72
CA GLU A 64 -6.79 -2.90 -7.50
C GLU A 64 -8.25 -3.35 -7.39
N ALA A 65 -8.51 -4.65 -7.55
CA ALA A 65 -9.86 -5.20 -7.47
C ALA A 65 -10.48 -4.96 -6.09
N GLN A 66 -9.72 -5.23 -5.02
CA GLN A 66 -10.15 -4.98 -3.65
C GLN A 66 -10.42 -3.50 -3.39
N GLU A 67 -9.59 -2.63 -3.97
CA GLU A 67 -9.69 -1.18 -3.84
C GLU A 67 -10.97 -0.63 -4.50
N HIS A 68 -11.29 -1.16 -5.69
CA HIS A 68 -12.48 -0.86 -6.47
C HIS A 68 -13.76 -1.39 -5.80
N GLU A 69 -13.73 -2.63 -5.31
CA GLU A 69 -14.85 -3.24 -4.61
C GLU A 69 -15.19 -2.47 -3.33
N ARG A 70 -14.18 -2.12 -2.53
CA ARG A 70 -14.38 -1.27 -1.34
C ARG A 70 -15.05 0.06 -1.70
N SER A 71 -14.55 0.75 -2.73
CA SER A 71 -15.13 2.02 -3.18
C SER A 71 -16.59 1.85 -3.61
N THR A 72 -16.90 0.74 -4.29
CA THR A 72 -18.26 0.43 -4.74
C THR A 72 -19.19 0.16 -3.55
N ILE A 73 -18.72 -0.60 -2.55
CA ILE A 73 -19.50 -0.89 -1.33
C ILE A 73 -19.72 0.40 -0.53
N GLY A 74 -18.70 1.22 -0.32
CA GLY A 74 -18.81 2.50 0.40
C GLY A 74 -19.86 3.41 -0.22
N LYS A 75 -19.82 3.55 -1.56
CA LYS A 75 -20.84 4.30 -2.31
C LYS A 75 -22.25 3.73 -2.13
N ASN A 76 -22.42 2.42 -2.34
CA ASN A 76 -23.73 1.78 -2.20
C ASN A 76 -24.32 1.94 -0.79
N ILE A 77 -23.50 1.84 0.25
CA ILE A 77 -23.93 2.02 1.63
C ILE A 77 -24.33 3.47 1.90
N HIS A 78 -23.52 4.44 1.50
CA HIS A 78 -23.86 5.86 1.67
C HIS A 78 -25.17 6.23 0.96
N ASP A 79 -25.32 5.82 -0.30
CA ASP A 79 -26.49 6.18 -1.09
C ASP A 79 -27.77 5.49 -0.58
N GLN A 80 -27.69 4.19 -0.24
CA GLN A 80 -28.87 3.44 0.19
C GLN A 80 -29.17 3.68 1.68
N VAL A 81 -28.19 3.46 2.56
CA VAL A 81 -28.41 3.51 4.02
C VAL A 81 -28.36 4.95 4.52
N GLY A 82 -27.39 5.75 4.06
CA GLY A 82 -27.27 7.16 4.44
C GLY A 82 -28.46 8.00 3.96
N GLY A 83 -28.94 7.74 2.74
CA GLY A 83 -30.16 8.34 2.21
C GLY A 83 -31.41 7.99 3.03
N LEU A 84 -31.56 6.73 3.44
CA LEU A 84 -32.69 6.29 4.28
C LEU A 84 -32.67 6.93 5.68
N LEU A 85 -31.50 6.99 6.34
CA LEU A 85 -31.36 7.65 7.65
C LEU A 85 -31.70 9.14 7.57
N SER A 86 -31.21 9.81 6.52
CA SER A 86 -31.51 11.23 6.26
C SER A 86 -33.02 11.44 6.06
N ALA A 87 -33.67 10.58 5.28
CA ALA A 87 -35.12 10.64 5.06
C ALA A 87 -35.92 10.39 6.36
N MET A 88 -35.48 9.44 7.21
CA MET A 88 -36.09 9.19 8.52
C MET A 88 -35.95 10.40 9.44
N LYS A 89 -34.77 11.03 9.49
CA LYS A 89 -34.52 12.24 10.28
C LYS A 89 -35.44 13.38 9.85
N ILE A 90 -35.53 13.66 8.55
CA ILE A 90 -36.41 14.70 8.00
C ILE A 90 -37.88 14.40 8.35
N LYS A 91 -38.31 13.15 8.23
CA LYS A 91 -39.70 12.75 8.55
C LYS A 91 -40.00 12.93 10.04
N MET A 92 -39.06 12.59 10.93
CA MET A 92 -39.20 12.79 12.37
C MET A 92 -39.22 14.28 12.75
N GLN A 93 -38.31 15.09 12.20
CA GLN A 93 -38.32 16.54 12.38
C GLN A 93 -39.64 17.16 11.89
N THR A 94 -40.15 16.70 10.74
CA THR A 94 -41.43 17.15 10.19
C THR A 94 -42.61 16.77 11.10
N LEU A 95 -42.63 15.55 11.64
CA LEU A 95 -43.66 15.11 12.59
C LEU A 95 -43.60 15.94 13.87
N LYS A 96 -42.40 16.27 14.37
CA LYS A 96 -42.21 17.11 15.56
C LYS A 96 -42.83 18.49 15.35
N MET A 97 -42.52 19.12 14.21
CA MET A 97 -43.07 20.42 13.84
C MET A 97 -44.59 20.38 13.63
N LYS A 98 -45.14 19.31 13.02
CA LYS A 98 -46.58 19.21 12.72
C LYS A 98 -47.45 18.88 13.92
N ARG A 99 -47.01 18.00 14.83
CA ARG A 99 -47.79 17.66 16.04
C ARG A 99 -47.75 18.77 17.08
N ASN A 100 -46.61 19.46 17.22
CA ASN A 100 -46.38 20.51 18.22
C ASN A 100 -46.91 20.12 19.61
N ASP A 101 -46.68 18.86 19.99
CA ASP A 101 -47.12 18.29 21.26
C ASP A 101 -45.92 18.26 22.22
N PRO A 102 -45.89 19.13 23.25
CA PRO A 102 -44.77 19.20 24.18
C PRO A 102 -44.47 17.88 24.90
N SER A 103 -45.48 17.01 25.06
CA SER A 103 -45.33 15.73 25.75
C SER A 103 -44.52 14.71 24.95
N LEU A 104 -44.50 14.83 23.62
CA LEU A 104 -43.76 13.93 22.71
C LEU A 104 -42.41 14.49 22.29
N ASN A 105 -42.17 15.80 22.48
CA ASN A 105 -40.95 16.45 22.03
C ASN A 105 -39.67 15.80 22.57
N SER A 106 -39.66 15.39 23.85
CA SER A 106 -38.51 14.73 24.46
C SER A 106 -38.20 13.36 23.84
N GLU A 107 -39.23 12.57 23.52
CA GLU A 107 -39.06 11.24 22.91
C GLU A 107 -38.64 11.38 21.44
N MET A 108 -39.17 12.37 20.73
CA MET A 108 -38.77 12.69 19.35
C MET A 108 -37.32 13.20 19.27
N ASP A 109 -36.87 13.98 20.25
CA ASP A 109 -35.47 14.40 20.34
C ASP A 109 -34.53 13.21 20.57
N GLN A 110 -34.91 12.26 21.42
CA GLN A 110 -34.15 11.01 21.60
C GLN A 110 -34.07 10.19 20.30
N PHE A 111 -35.17 10.08 19.54
CA PHE A 111 -35.13 9.40 18.24
C PHE A 111 -34.22 10.09 17.22
N ILE A 112 -34.23 11.43 17.18
CA ILE A 112 -33.33 12.19 16.30
C ILE A 112 -31.87 11.98 16.73
N GLU A 113 -31.59 11.96 18.02
CA GLU A 113 -30.25 11.70 18.55
C GLU A 113 -29.74 10.30 18.21
N ILE A 114 -30.60 9.27 18.32
CA ILE A 114 -30.27 7.90 17.88
C ILE A 114 -30.00 7.86 16.37
N LEU A 115 -30.80 8.56 15.56
CA LEU A 115 -30.56 8.64 14.11
C LEU A 115 -29.22 9.31 13.80
N ASP A 116 -28.84 10.34 14.56
CA ASP A 116 -27.53 11.00 14.43
C ASP A 116 -26.38 10.07 14.83
N GLN A 117 -26.55 9.29 15.90
CA GLN A 117 -25.59 8.25 16.28
C GLN A 117 -25.44 7.19 15.18
N CYS A 118 -26.55 6.68 14.63
CA CYS A 118 -26.52 5.71 13.53
C CYS A 118 -25.86 6.28 12.27
N SER A 119 -26.14 7.54 11.92
CA SER A 119 -25.49 8.21 10.79
C SER A 119 -23.99 8.37 11.02
N ASN A 120 -23.56 8.69 12.24
CA ASN A 120 -22.14 8.80 12.58
C ASN A 120 -21.43 7.44 12.55
N GLU A 121 -22.06 6.37 13.06
CA GLU A 121 -21.52 5.00 12.96
C GLU A 121 -21.44 4.54 11.51
N LEU A 122 -22.46 4.84 10.70
CA LEU A 122 -22.47 4.54 9.27
C LEU A 122 -21.32 5.25 8.54
N HIS A 123 -21.13 6.55 8.80
CA HIS A 123 -19.99 7.29 8.24
C HIS A 123 -18.66 6.65 8.65
N GLY A 124 -18.51 6.21 9.90
CA GLY A 124 -17.32 5.47 10.33
C GLY A 124 -17.07 4.18 9.52
N ILE A 125 -18.13 3.44 9.19
CA ILE A 125 -18.04 2.21 8.37
C ILE A 125 -17.72 2.55 6.90
N VAL A 126 -18.38 3.56 6.34
CA VAL A 126 -18.16 4.03 4.96
C VAL A 126 -16.75 4.59 4.79
N ASP A 127 -16.22 5.27 5.80
CA ASP A 127 -14.85 5.79 5.82
C ASP A 127 -13.79 4.69 5.69
N ASP A 128 -14.05 3.49 6.22
CA ASP A 128 -13.21 2.31 6.05
C ASP A 128 -13.30 1.70 4.63
N LEU A 129 -14.35 2.08 3.88
CA LEU A 129 -14.68 1.58 2.54
C LEU A 129 -14.32 2.57 1.41
N VAL A 130 -13.83 3.77 1.74
CA VAL A 130 -13.58 4.95 0.88
C VAL A 130 -14.76 5.91 0.87
N PRO A 131 -14.52 7.21 1.11
CA PRO A 131 -15.54 8.24 1.07
C PRO A 131 -16.10 8.35 -0.37
N PRO A 132 -17.42 8.18 -0.61
CA PRO A 132 -18.04 8.43 -1.92
C PRO A 132 -17.93 9.88 -2.40
N GLU A 133 -17.55 10.80 -1.52
CA GLU A 133 -17.40 12.25 -1.73
C GLU A 133 -16.37 12.60 -2.81
N PHE A 134 -15.48 11.68 -3.17
CA PHE A 134 -14.50 11.84 -4.24
C PHE A 134 -15.13 12.14 -5.62
N GLU A 135 -16.43 11.90 -5.84
CA GLU A 135 -17.10 12.30 -7.09
C GLU A 135 -17.34 13.82 -7.21
N HIS A 136 -17.39 14.54 -6.09
CA HIS A 136 -17.83 15.94 -6.05
C HIS A 136 -16.94 16.87 -5.22
N GLN A 137 -15.95 16.33 -4.51
CA GLN A 137 -15.03 17.08 -3.66
C GLN A 137 -13.57 16.74 -3.97
N ASP A 138 -12.70 17.73 -3.80
CA ASP A 138 -11.27 17.53 -3.89
C ASP A 138 -10.75 16.71 -2.70
N PHE A 139 -9.70 15.91 -2.94
CA PHE A 139 -8.99 15.13 -1.92
C PHE A 139 -8.70 15.94 -0.65
N SER A 140 -8.27 17.20 -0.81
CA SER A 140 -7.84 18.04 0.30
C SER A 140 -8.98 18.35 1.27
N ASP A 141 -10.19 18.54 0.74
CA ASP A 141 -11.40 18.83 1.53
C ASP A 141 -11.90 17.57 2.24
N ILE A 142 -11.91 16.45 1.53
CA ILE A 142 -12.31 15.15 2.09
C ILE A 142 -11.39 14.78 3.26
N LEU A 143 -10.08 14.93 3.09
CA LEU A 143 -9.11 14.69 4.17
C LEU A 143 -9.31 15.67 5.35
N PHE A 144 -9.58 16.94 5.08
CA PHE A 144 -9.84 17.93 6.12
C PHE A 144 -11.07 17.57 6.96
N ASN A 145 -12.18 17.21 6.32
CA ASN A 145 -13.41 16.79 6.99
C ASN A 145 -13.17 15.56 7.88
N ARG A 146 -12.43 14.56 7.37
CA ARG A 146 -12.03 13.38 8.15
C ARG A 146 -11.21 13.77 9.37
N ILE A 147 -10.24 14.66 9.21
CA ILE A 147 -9.40 15.14 10.32
C ILE A 147 -10.25 15.81 11.38
N ARG A 148 -11.17 16.70 11.00
CA ARG A 148 -12.08 17.38 11.94
C ARG A 148 -12.96 16.39 12.71
N MET A 149 -13.44 15.34 12.04
CA MET A 149 -14.20 14.28 12.71
C MET A 149 -13.34 13.57 13.76
N ILE A 150 -12.10 13.20 13.42
CA ILE A 150 -11.17 12.55 14.35
C ILE A 150 -10.82 13.46 15.53
N GLU A 151 -10.53 14.75 15.29
CA GLU A 151 -10.29 15.73 16.35
C GLU A 151 -11.51 15.88 17.28
N SER A 152 -12.73 15.82 16.74
CA SER A 152 -13.95 15.92 17.55
C SER A 152 -14.22 14.69 18.42
N ALA A 153 -13.80 13.51 17.94
CA ALA A 153 -14.01 12.23 18.62
C ALA A 153 -12.85 11.85 19.56
N THR A 154 -11.72 12.57 19.50
CA THR A 154 -10.50 12.23 20.22
C THR A 154 -9.89 13.47 20.90
N GLN A 155 -8.77 13.30 21.61
CA GLN A 155 -7.99 14.41 22.17
C GLN A 155 -6.70 14.68 21.38
N ILE A 156 -6.62 14.21 20.14
CA ILE A 156 -5.45 14.40 19.28
C ILE A 156 -5.62 15.68 18.47
N GLU A 157 -4.58 16.50 18.48
CA GLU A 157 -4.46 17.69 17.63
C GLU A 157 -3.80 17.30 16.30
N ILE A 158 -4.43 17.65 15.17
CA ILE A 158 -3.90 17.30 13.84
C ILE A 158 -3.66 18.57 13.03
N HIS A 159 -2.39 18.86 12.78
CA HIS A 159 -1.99 20.00 11.96
C HIS A 159 -1.98 19.60 10.49
N TYR A 160 -2.98 20.07 9.74
CA TYR A 160 -3.10 19.91 8.30
C TYR A 160 -3.71 21.18 7.68
N ASN A 161 -3.08 21.69 6.63
CA ASN A 161 -3.59 22.83 5.89
C ASN A 161 -4.23 22.34 4.57
N PRO A 162 -5.56 22.46 4.39
CA PRO A 162 -6.21 22.03 3.16
C PRO A 162 -5.92 23.00 2.02
N THR A 163 -4.96 22.65 1.16
CA THR A 163 -4.70 23.36 -0.09
C THR A 163 -5.03 22.44 -1.27
N PRO A 164 -5.71 22.93 -2.32
CA PRO A 164 -5.92 22.14 -3.54
C PRO A 164 -4.59 21.69 -4.14
N ILE A 165 -4.45 20.38 -4.38
CA ILE A 165 -3.20 19.77 -4.86
C ILE A 165 -3.21 19.56 -6.38
N GLY A 166 -4.39 19.46 -6.99
CA GLY A 166 -4.54 19.20 -8.43
C GLY A 166 -4.04 17.81 -8.83
N ILE A 167 -4.62 16.78 -8.21
CA ILE A 167 -4.41 15.36 -8.52
C ILE A 167 -5.72 14.76 -9.05
N ASP A 168 -5.62 13.72 -9.88
CA ASP A 168 -6.81 13.01 -10.35
C ASP A 168 -7.49 12.24 -9.21
N GLN A 169 -8.75 11.88 -9.41
CA GLN A 169 -9.58 11.21 -8.42
C GLN A 169 -9.00 9.86 -7.97
N GLN A 170 -8.42 9.07 -8.87
CA GLN A 170 -7.88 7.75 -8.51
C GLN A 170 -6.65 7.91 -7.61
N THR A 171 -5.77 8.87 -7.93
CA THR A 171 -4.63 9.23 -7.08
C THR A 171 -5.10 9.75 -5.72
N GLY A 172 -6.13 10.60 -5.69
CA GLY A 172 -6.75 11.12 -4.46
C GLY A 172 -7.25 10.01 -3.55
N VAL A 173 -7.97 9.02 -4.08
CA VAL A 173 -8.48 7.86 -3.32
C VAL A 173 -7.34 7.05 -2.71
N LYS A 174 -6.30 6.73 -3.51
CA LYS A 174 -5.13 5.97 -3.05
C LYS A 174 -4.38 6.72 -1.94
N LEU A 175 -4.21 8.03 -2.11
CA LEU A 175 -3.56 8.89 -1.14
C LEU A 175 -4.36 8.98 0.16
N TYR A 176 -5.68 9.12 0.07
CA TYR A 176 -6.56 9.13 1.24
C TYR A 176 -6.42 7.86 2.06
N ARG A 177 -6.34 6.69 1.42
CA ARG A 177 -6.12 5.43 2.14
C ARG A 177 -4.75 5.39 2.83
N ILE A 178 -3.70 5.90 2.19
CA ILE A 178 -2.36 5.97 2.80
C ILE A 178 -2.39 6.85 4.06
N ILE A 179 -2.91 8.09 3.94
CA ILE A 179 -2.96 9.03 5.06
C ILE A 179 -3.87 8.53 6.18
N SER A 180 -5.02 7.96 5.83
CA SER A 180 -5.98 7.41 6.79
C SER A 180 -5.39 6.26 7.61
N GLU A 181 -4.65 5.36 6.96
CA GLU A 181 -3.96 4.27 7.63
C GLU A 181 -2.82 4.81 8.53
N LEU A 182 -2.10 5.86 8.11
CA LEU A 182 -1.09 6.52 8.93
C LEU A 182 -1.71 7.16 10.19
N ILE A 183 -2.79 7.92 10.05
CA ILE A 183 -3.53 8.52 11.18
C ILE A 183 -4.03 7.41 12.12
N THR A 184 -4.61 6.35 11.57
CA THR A 184 -5.12 5.21 12.35
C THR A 184 -4.02 4.52 13.12
N ASN A 185 -2.85 4.31 12.50
CA ASN A 185 -1.69 3.72 13.16
C ASN A 185 -1.15 4.61 14.28
N ALA A 186 -1.07 5.92 14.05
CA ALA A 186 -0.67 6.89 15.09
C ALA A 186 -1.64 6.85 16.29
N PHE A 187 -2.94 6.91 16.01
CA PHE A 187 -4.00 6.84 17.03
C PHE A 187 -3.97 5.53 17.84
N LYS A 188 -3.99 4.37 17.15
CA LYS A 188 -4.11 3.05 17.82
C LYS A 188 -2.83 2.60 18.51
N HIS A 189 -1.65 3.04 18.05
CA HIS A 189 -0.38 2.44 18.46
C HIS A 189 0.64 3.42 19.02
N ALA A 190 0.62 4.70 18.63
CA ALA A 190 1.65 5.64 19.02
C ALA A 190 1.36 6.35 20.35
N LYS A 191 0.10 6.34 20.84
CA LYS A 191 -0.33 7.16 22.00
C LYS A 191 0.08 8.63 21.85
N CYS A 192 0.04 9.14 20.63
CA CYS A 192 0.40 10.51 20.31
C CYS A 192 -0.70 11.49 20.74
N THR A 193 -0.31 12.74 20.95
CA THR A 193 -1.24 13.86 21.17
C THR A 193 -1.25 14.85 20.00
N VAL A 194 -0.22 14.81 19.14
CA VAL A 194 -0.07 15.71 18.00
C VAL A 194 0.35 14.92 16.76
N ILE A 195 -0.33 15.19 15.65
CA ILE A 195 0.03 14.70 14.31
C ILE A 195 0.26 15.91 13.39
N ASN A 196 1.30 15.88 12.57
CA ASN A 196 1.58 16.89 11.56
C ASN A 196 1.53 16.24 10.17
N ILE A 197 0.75 16.83 9.27
CA ILE A 197 0.57 16.37 7.89
C ILE A 197 0.83 17.52 6.94
N SER A 198 1.82 17.37 6.06
CA SER A 198 2.11 18.30 4.98
C SER A 198 2.08 17.55 3.66
N ILE A 199 1.32 18.07 2.70
CA ILE A 199 1.21 17.49 1.36
C ILE A 199 1.45 18.60 0.35
N LEU A 200 2.44 18.40 -0.53
CA LEU A 200 2.89 19.39 -1.50
C LEU A 200 3.11 18.72 -2.85
N LYS A 201 2.63 19.34 -3.92
CA LYS A 201 2.94 18.93 -5.29
C LYS A 201 4.04 19.85 -5.83
N ASP A 202 5.18 19.27 -6.19
CA ASP A 202 6.23 19.94 -6.96
C ASP A 202 6.33 19.28 -8.34
N LYS A 203 5.87 19.99 -9.38
CA LYS A 203 5.74 19.46 -10.75
C LYS A 203 4.92 18.15 -10.76
N GLU A 204 5.51 17.05 -11.22
CA GLU A 204 4.91 15.71 -11.29
C GLU A 204 5.33 14.82 -10.10
N ILE A 205 5.73 15.42 -8.97
CA ILE A 205 6.07 14.68 -7.76
C ILE A 205 5.25 15.21 -6.59
N LEU A 206 4.52 14.30 -5.95
CA LEU A 206 3.83 14.56 -4.71
C LEU A 206 4.74 14.23 -3.53
N HIS A 207 4.94 15.20 -2.65
CA HIS A 207 5.70 15.08 -1.41
C HIS A 207 4.75 15.10 -0.22
N ILE A 208 4.81 14.05 0.61
CA ILE A 208 3.99 13.92 1.81
C ILE A 208 4.92 13.74 3.00
N ASN A 209 4.76 14.60 4.00
CA ASN A 209 5.41 14.47 5.30
C ASN A 209 4.32 14.22 6.34
N PHE A 210 4.38 13.05 6.98
CA PHE A 210 3.54 12.70 8.11
C PHE A 210 4.42 12.51 9.33
N SER A 211 4.05 13.07 10.48
CA SER A 211 4.74 12.77 11.74
C SER A 211 3.82 12.82 12.93
N ASP A 212 4.11 11.99 13.94
CA ASP A 212 3.44 11.99 15.23
C ASP A 212 4.46 12.15 16.36
N ASN A 213 4.01 12.63 17.52
CA ASN A 213 4.82 12.76 18.74
C ASN A 213 4.68 11.56 19.71
N GLY A 214 4.35 10.38 19.19
CA GLY A 214 4.08 9.20 20.01
C GLY A 214 5.31 8.44 20.47
N ILE A 215 5.10 7.26 21.05
CA ILE A 215 6.14 6.40 21.66
C ILE A 215 7.18 5.86 20.66
N GLY A 216 7.00 6.11 19.37
CA GLY A 216 7.83 5.57 18.30
C GLY A 216 7.41 4.17 17.86
N LEU A 217 7.83 3.82 16.66
CA LEU A 217 7.61 2.55 15.99
C LEU A 217 8.81 1.62 16.14
N ASP A 218 8.57 0.40 16.65
CA ASP A 218 9.58 -0.66 16.71
C ASP A 218 9.86 -1.18 15.29
N MET A 219 10.94 -0.65 14.69
CA MET A 219 11.34 -0.95 13.31
C MET A 219 11.63 -2.46 13.11
N LEU A 220 12.06 -3.17 14.15
CA LEU A 220 12.38 -4.59 14.07
C LEU A 220 11.12 -5.47 13.97
N LYS A 221 9.97 -4.96 14.42
CA LYS A 221 8.67 -5.66 14.37
C LYS A 221 7.81 -5.30 13.16
N ILE A 222 8.25 -4.40 12.28
CA ILE A 222 7.48 -3.95 11.11
C ILE A 222 7.04 -5.13 10.23
N LYS A 223 7.88 -6.16 10.05
CA LYS A 223 7.55 -7.33 9.22
C LYS A 223 6.25 -8.04 9.63
N LYS A 224 5.80 -7.89 10.87
CA LYS A 224 4.56 -8.51 11.39
C LYS A 224 3.37 -7.55 11.44
N LYS A 225 3.53 -6.27 11.08
CA LYS A 225 2.45 -5.27 11.12
C LYS A 225 1.81 -5.13 9.74
N HIS A 226 0.63 -5.72 9.58
CA HIS A 226 -0.11 -5.72 8.31
C HIS A 226 -0.42 -4.30 7.79
N GLY A 227 -0.74 -3.33 8.67
CA GLY A 227 -1.07 -1.95 8.27
C GLY A 227 0.08 -1.19 7.58
N ILE A 228 1.30 -1.30 8.12
CA ILE A 228 2.49 -0.65 7.54
C ILE A 228 2.89 -1.31 6.22
N ASN A 229 2.81 -2.65 6.15
CA ASN A 229 3.07 -3.35 4.90
C ASN A 229 2.07 -2.95 3.81
N ASN A 230 0.81 -2.71 4.15
CA ASN A 230 -0.19 -2.20 3.22
C ASN A 230 0.17 -0.78 2.72
N ILE A 231 0.64 0.10 3.60
CA ILE A 231 1.14 1.43 3.21
C ILE A 231 2.30 1.28 2.22
N TYR A 232 3.28 0.45 2.52
CA TYR A 232 4.45 0.24 1.66
C TYR A 232 4.06 -0.34 0.29
N SER A 233 3.17 -1.34 0.26
CA SER A 233 2.65 -1.92 -0.98
C SER A 233 1.90 -0.90 -1.83
N ARG A 234 1.04 -0.06 -1.22
CA ARG A 234 0.31 1.00 -1.92
C ARG A 234 1.24 2.06 -2.51
N ILE A 235 2.23 2.51 -1.74
CA ILE A 235 3.20 3.48 -2.21
C ILE A 235 4.01 2.90 -3.37
N LYS A 236 4.47 1.66 -3.25
CA LYS A 236 5.19 0.95 -4.31
C LYS A 236 4.34 0.82 -5.57
N PHE A 237 3.05 0.51 -5.42
CA PHE A 237 2.11 0.41 -6.53
C PHE A 237 1.89 1.73 -7.26
N MET A 238 2.03 2.86 -6.56
CA MET A 238 2.04 4.19 -7.16
C MET A 238 3.43 4.61 -7.67
N ASN A 239 4.37 3.67 -7.83
CA ASN A 239 5.78 3.92 -8.17
C ASN A 239 6.49 4.90 -7.22
N GLY A 240 5.97 5.03 -6.00
CA GLY A 240 6.48 5.94 -5.00
C GLY A 240 7.58 5.33 -4.12
N THR A 241 8.16 6.19 -3.30
CA THR A 241 9.16 5.81 -2.29
C THR A 241 8.72 6.31 -0.92
N ILE A 242 9.20 5.64 0.13
CA ILE A 242 8.91 5.97 1.52
C ILE A 242 10.18 5.82 2.38
N ASP A 243 10.56 6.89 3.07
CA ASP A 243 11.56 6.88 4.14
C ASP A 243 10.83 6.97 5.49
N THR A 244 11.07 5.99 6.36
CA THR A 244 10.44 5.92 7.69
C THR A 244 11.50 6.09 8.75
N ARG A 245 11.34 7.12 9.58
CA ARG A 245 12.20 7.40 10.72
C ARG A 245 11.40 7.32 12.00
N SER A 246 11.92 6.59 12.95
CA SER A 246 11.24 6.32 14.20
C SER A 246 12.21 6.36 15.35
N VAL A 247 11.93 7.22 16.31
CA VAL A 247 12.66 7.34 17.59
C VAL A 247 11.63 7.45 18.72
N PRO A 248 12.00 7.13 19.97
CA PRO A 248 11.11 7.40 21.10
C PRO A 248 10.68 8.88 21.11
N GLY A 249 9.37 9.14 21.17
CA GLY A 249 8.80 10.48 21.14
C GLY A 249 8.53 11.04 19.74
N LYS A 250 8.91 10.35 18.65
CA LYS A 250 8.60 10.79 17.28
C LYS A 250 8.66 9.68 16.23
N THR A 251 7.59 9.55 15.44
CA THR A 251 7.62 8.79 14.17
C THR A 251 7.43 9.76 13.01
N SER A 252 8.11 9.53 11.89
CA SER A 252 8.01 10.35 10.69
C SER A 252 8.09 9.50 9.42
N PHE A 253 7.20 9.79 8.48
CA PHE A 253 7.15 9.17 7.16
C PHE A 253 7.30 10.27 6.11
N TYR A 254 8.29 10.09 5.24
CA TYR A 254 8.55 10.94 4.09
C TYR A 254 8.22 10.13 2.85
N ILE A 255 7.19 10.53 2.13
CA ILE A 255 6.67 9.78 0.98
C ILE A 255 6.80 10.66 -0.26
N GLN A 256 7.27 10.06 -1.35
CA GLN A 256 7.34 10.69 -2.67
C GLN A 256 6.58 9.82 -3.67
N ILE A 257 5.63 10.40 -4.40
CA ILE A 257 4.82 9.69 -5.38
C ILE A 257 4.92 10.44 -6.72
N PRO A 258 5.45 9.81 -7.78
CA PRO A 258 5.32 10.33 -9.13
C PRO A 258 3.85 10.37 -9.56
N LEU A 259 3.42 11.47 -10.18
CA LEU A 259 2.08 11.66 -10.72
C LEU A 259 2.00 11.26 -12.19
#